data_AF-A0A430FT00-F1
#
_entry.id   AF-A0A430FT00-F1
#
_cell.length_a   1.000
_cell.length_b   1.000
_cell.length_c   1.000
_cell.angle_alpha   90.00
_cell.angle_beta   90.00
_cell.angle_gamma   90.00
#
_symmetry.space_group_name_H-M   'P 1'
#
loop_
_entity.id
_entity.type
_entity.pdbx_description
1 polymer ?
#
loop_
_entity_poly.entity_id
_entity_poly.type
_entity_poly.pdbx_seq_one_letter_code
_entity_poly.pdbx_strand_id
1 'polypeptide(L)'
;MSLRTLIRKHSWVLPLCVVLIVSTVAGPAYADTNPLRTIATDQISQEQSAPAPQAEDGELSETPSSGDSTNISSPYIDSTTKSWGTCKWDTYDTYGSRHIFIATEGPCTVPANEHTFLYFNYYFKKTLLKATIVNKVTLEGAHLLDWMFADASEFTQVEGLGNLDFSKIPLEEPIGFIGMFAGTSLESADFDKLNLKKRKIDARYMFAQTRSPKIDISWLKLEQRAVDITCLFAGNKFLKSMEIRSAINTDIKSLESIFSGCESLESVRWDLTTPEVTSIAGMFQGCKNLKIIDISSVKAKHIARIQQAFSGCYRVHSLYLGNIGFDGLELAPYEFCAADAFKRMYDLNVVQMSRNAMTKLLSVYDPVKSQHSFPGDFTTIWKKIDLRTMHEERGTWTYFSDVNKFPKGDEIFKLKMANY
;
A
#
# COMPACT_ATOMS: atom_id res chain seq x y z
N MET A 1 36.91 40.39 31.04
CA MET A 1 38.15 39.77 31.58
C MET A 1 38.18 38.33 31.09
N SER A 2 39.13 37.93 30.23
CA SER A 2 40.57 37.66 30.48
C SER A 2 40.77 36.24 31.05
N LEU A 3 41.25 35.25 30.27
CA LEU A 3 42.68 34.95 29.93
C LEU A 3 43.51 34.65 31.20
N ARG A 4 44.31 33.58 31.34
CA ARG A 4 45.07 32.64 30.44
C ARG A 4 45.27 31.26 31.18
N THR A 5 45.91 30.14 30.75
CA THR A 5 46.79 29.81 29.58
C THR A 5 46.85 28.29 29.23
N LEU A 6 47.02 27.96 27.93
CA LEU A 6 47.93 26.98 27.27
C LEU A 6 48.41 25.68 28.00
N ILE A 7 48.11 24.43 27.60
CA ILE A 7 48.40 23.62 26.36
C ILE A 7 49.87 23.12 26.19
N ARG A 8 50.05 21.78 26.12
CA ARG A 8 50.97 20.96 25.27
C ARG A 8 50.47 19.49 25.27
N LYS A 9 50.13 18.84 24.14
CA LYS A 9 50.96 18.11 23.12
C LYS A 9 51.61 16.80 23.63
N HIS A 10 51.64 15.65 22.92
CA HIS A 10 50.95 15.16 21.69
C HIS A 10 51.18 13.63 21.47
N SER A 11 50.70 13.09 20.33
CA SER A 11 50.78 11.69 19.80
C SER A 11 49.76 10.69 20.37
N TRP A 12 48.89 10.01 19.59
CA TRP A 12 48.92 9.33 18.27
C TRP A 12 49.44 7.89 18.27
N VAL A 13 48.54 6.91 18.12
CA VAL A 13 48.59 5.75 17.17
C VAL A 13 47.13 5.31 16.90
N LEU A 14 46.86 4.84 15.68
CA LEU A 14 45.62 4.22 15.14
C LEU A 14 46.00 2.88 14.47
N PRO A 15 45.08 2.02 13.96
CA PRO A 15 43.63 1.85 14.18
C PRO A 15 43.27 0.37 14.55
N LEU A 16 41.98 -0.01 14.59
CA LEU A 16 41.40 -1.15 13.81
C LEU A 16 39.93 -1.49 14.17
N CYS A 17 39.23 -2.09 13.20
CA CYS A 17 38.04 -2.95 13.34
C CYS A 17 36.84 -2.48 14.20
N VAL A 18 36.11 -1.46 13.72
CA VAL A 18 34.65 -1.43 13.91
C VAL A 18 34.02 -2.27 12.79
N VAL A 19 33.45 -3.44 13.13
CA VAL A 19 32.75 -4.28 12.16
C VAL A 19 31.36 -3.69 11.89
N LEU A 20 31.25 -2.89 10.85
CA LEU A 20 29.97 -2.46 10.29
C LEU A 20 29.28 -3.67 9.63
N ILE A 21 28.47 -4.40 10.40
CA ILE A 21 27.47 -5.30 9.84
C ILE A 21 26.37 -4.43 9.21
N VAL A 22 26.61 -3.99 7.98
CA VAL A 22 25.56 -3.45 7.11
C VAL A 22 24.69 -4.63 6.69
N SER A 23 23.72 -4.98 7.52
CA SER A 23 22.65 -5.89 7.13
C SER A 23 21.79 -5.19 6.08
N THR A 24 22.17 -5.39 4.80
CA THR A 24 21.37 -5.02 3.64
C THR A 24 20.11 -5.90 3.61
N VAL A 25 19.16 -5.60 4.49
CA VAL A 25 17.78 -6.03 4.33
C VAL A 25 17.25 -5.29 3.12
N ALA A 26 17.41 -5.93 1.95
CA ALA A 26 16.72 -5.50 0.75
C ALA A 26 15.24 -5.40 1.09
N GLY A 27 14.66 -4.20 0.95
CA GLY A 27 13.22 -4.10 0.79
C GLY A 27 12.83 -4.96 -0.42
N PRO A 28 11.62 -5.56 -0.43
CA PRO A 28 11.22 -6.43 -1.53
C PRO A 28 11.36 -5.65 -2.83
N ALA A 29 12.22 -6.14 -3.72
CA ALA A 29 12.22 -5.68 -5.09
C ALA A 29 10.82 -6.00 -5.64
N TYR A 30 10.10 -4.97 -6.10
CA TYR A 30 8.91 -5.20 -6.90
C TYR A 30 9.36 -5.98 -8.13
N ALA A 31 8.95 -7.25 -8.22
CA ALA A 31 9.30 -8.08 -9.35
C ALA A 31 8.56 -7.56 -10.59
N ASP A 32 9.28 -7.37 -11.70
CA ASP A 32 8.72 -7.03 -13.00
C ASP A 32 7.95 -8.23 -13.59
N THR A 33 6.84 -8.61 -12.97
CA THR A 33 5.89 -9.60 -13.50
C THR A 33 4.84 -8.89 -14.35
N ASN A 34 5.26 -8.37 -15.51
CA ASN A 34 4.36 -7.90 -16.56
C ASN A 34 3.56 -9.11 -17.10
N PRO A 35 2.23 -9.21 -16.88
CA PRO A 35 1.51 -10.48 -16.98
C PRO A 35 1.04 -10.81 -18.41
N LEU A 36 1.90 -10.63 -19.42
CA LEU A 36 1.57 -10.85 -20.84
C LEU A 36 2.70 -11.54 -21.63
N ARG A 37 3.21 -12.70 -21.19
CA ARG A 37 4.06 -13.54 -22.06
C ARG A 37 4.21 -15.05 -21.76
N THR A 38 3.11 -15.79 -21.60
CA THR A 38 3.08 -17.22 -21.97
C THR A 38 1.65 -17.73 -22.25
N ILE A 39 1.39 -18.15 -23.48
CA ILE A 39 0.28 -19.05 -23.84
C ILE A 39 0.91 -20.26 -24.50
N ALA A 40 0.64 -21.44 -23.94
CA ALA A 40 1.18 -22.74 -24.36
C ALA A 40 2.72 -22.88 -24.28
N THR A 41 3.31 -24.05 -24.06
CA THR A 41 2.79 -25.40 -23.74
C THR A 41 3.47 -25.92 -22.47
N ASP A 42 2.91 -26.95 -21.82
CA ASP A 42 3.72 -28.15 -21.51
C ASP A 42 2.87 -29.35 -21.06
N GLN A 43 3.32 -30.53 -21.45
CA GLN A 43 2.79 -31.85 -21.10
C GLN A 43 3.97 -32.85 -21.16
N ILE A 44 4.09 -33.71 -20.13
CA ILE A 44 4.92 -34.93 -20.09
C ILE A 44 6.45 -34.69 -19.92
N SER A 45 6.84 -34.56 -18.64
CA SER A 45 7.64 -35.53 -17.88
C SER A 45 8.97 -36.14 -18.37
N GLN A 46 9.86 -36.28 -17.39
CA GLN A 46 11.00 -37.21 -17.23
C GLN A 46 12.44 -36.73 -17.56
N GLU A 47 13.35 -37.19 -16.70
CA GLU A 47 14.79 -36.94 -16.69
C GLU A 47 15.55 -38.06 -17.42
N GLN A 48 16.74 -37.80 -17.98
CA GLN A 48 18.04 -38.27 -17.42
C GLN A 48 19.23 -38.14 -18.41
N SER A 49 20.40 -37.93 -17.81
CA SER A 49 21.76 -38.23 -18.33
C SER A 49 22.37 -37.41 -19.49
N ALA A 50 23.65 -37.13 -19.32
CA ALA A 50 24.62 -36.56 -20.29
C ALA A 50 25.62 -37.69 -20.69
N PRO A 51 26.63 -37.53 -21.59
CA PRO A 51 27.20 -36.28 -22.13
C PRO A 51 27.48 -36.27 -23.66
N ALA A 52 28.08 -35.17 -24.15
CA ALA A 52 28.61 -35.02 -25.51
C ALA A 52 29.98 -35.72 -25.72
N PRO A 53 30.45 -35.88 -26.97
CA PRO A 53 31.45 -34.92 -27.47
C PRO A 53 31.35 -34.55 -28.99
N GLN A 54 32.39 -33.83 -29.43
CA GLN A 54 32.80 -33.24 -30.73
C GLN A 54 32.66 -34.16 -31.99
N ALA A 55 32.87 -33.72 -33.25
CA ALA A 55 33.64 -32.57 -33.77
C ALA A 55 33.21 -32.10 -35.19
N GLU A 56 33.89 -31.05 -35.70
CA GLU A 56 34.52 -30.86 -37.05
C GLU A 56 33.92 -31.60 -38.29
N ASP A 57 33.89 -31.06 -39.52
CA ASP A 57 34.40 -29.80 -40.11
C ASP A 57 33.69 -29.50 -41.46
N GLY A 58 33.88 -28.31 -42.07
CA GLY A 58 33.42 -28.04 -43.45
C GLY A 58 33.46 -26.58 -43.92
N GLU A 59 34.55 -26.17 -44.60
CA GLU A 59 34.77 -24.81 -45.13
C GLU A 59 34.14 -24.53 -46.51
N LEU A 60 34.43 -23.31 -47.02
CA LEU A 60 34.32 -22.73 -48.38
C LEU A 60 33.12 -21.77 -48.56
N SER A 61 33.30 -20.43 -48.60
CA SER A 61 33.99 -19.56 -49.58
C SER A 61 33.25 -19.47 -50.94
N GLU A 62 33.07 -18.31 -51.61
CA GLU A 62 33.60 -16.96 -51.39
C GLU A 62 32.78 -15.92 -52.22
N THR A 63 32.42 -14.75 -51.61
CA THR A 63 32.34 -13.34 -52.13
C THR A 63 31.92 -12.96 -53.60
N PRO A 64 31.77 -11.67 -54.00
CA PRO A 64 31.38 -10.41 -53.32
C PRO A 64 30.30 -9.56 -54.08
N SER A 65 30.01 -8.35 -53.56
CA SER A 65 29.54 -7.13 -54.28
C SER A 65 28.04 -7.04 -54.66
N SER A 66 27.25 -6.12 -54.11
CA SER A 66 27.31 -4.67 -54.39
C SER A 66 26.25 -3.90 -53.57
N GLY A 67 26.31 -2.56 -53.54
CA GLY A 67 25.26 -1.68 -52.96
C GLY A 67 25.79 -0.73 -51.89
N ASP A 68 26.02 0.53 -52.25
CA ASP A 68 26.61 1.56 -51.38
C ASP A 68 25.53 2.43 -50.67
N SER A 69 25.90 2.94 -49.50
CA SER A 69 25.28 4.05 -48.77
C SER A 69 23.80 3.95 -48.37
N THR A 70 23.55 4.02 -47.06
CA THR A 70 22.80 5.17 -46.51
C THR A 70 23.08 5.32 -45.01
N ASN A 71 22.83 6.53 -44.49
CA ASN A 71 23.08 6.90 -43.11
C ASN A 71 22.43 5.93 -42.11
N ILE A 72 23.12 5.67 -40.98
CA ILE A 72 22.43 5.37 -39.72
C ILE A 72 21.79 6.67 -39.25
N SER A 73 20.65 7.01 -39.87
CA SER A 73 19.69 7.92 -39.26
C SER A 73 19.11 7.26 -38.01
N SER A 74 18.66 8.06 -37.05
CA SER A 74 17.76 7.56 -36.01
C SER A 74 16.36 7.41 -36.59
N PRO A 75 15.79 6.22 -36.49
CA PRO A 75 14.38 6.10 -36.12
C PRO A 75 14.19 5.02 -35.02
N TYR A 76 13.00 4.85 -34.41
CA TYR A 76 11.70 5.41 -34.75
C TYR A 76 10.97 5.85 -33.48
N ILE A 77 10.46 7.08 -33.45
CA ILE A 77 9.45 7.49 -32.46
C ILE A 77 8.09 7.20 -33.11
N ASP A 78 7.32 6.23 -32.59
CA ASP A 78 5.90 6.18 -32.93
C ASP A 78 5.15 7.18 -32.05
N SER A 79 5.01 8.39 -32.59
CA SER A 79 4.17 9.46 -32.07
C SER A 79 2.87 9.62 -32.86
N THR A 80 2.51 8.65 -33.72
CA THR A 80 1.49 8.85 -34.77
C THR A 80 0.06 8.81 -34.23
N THR A 81 -0.18 8.12 -33.12
CA THR A 81 -1.43 8.21 -32.35
C THR A 81 -1.24 9.01 -31.06
N LYS A 82 -1.31 10.35 -31.20
CA LYS A 82 -1.78 11.28 -30.16
C LYS A 82 -3.25 11.00 -29.79
N SER A 83 -3.59 9.77 -29.43
CA SER A 83 -4.93 9.35 -29.05
C SER A 83 -4.95 8.22 -28.02
N TRP A 84 -6.15 7.96 -27.50
CA TRP A 84 -6.49 6.89 -26.58
C TRP A 84 -7.90 6.43 -26.97
N GLY A 85 -8.02 5.28 -27.64
CA GLY A 85 -9.18 5.03 -28.50
C GLY A 85 -9.32 6.14 -29.54
N THR A 86 -10.54 6.66 -29.70
CA THR A 86 -10.79 7.82 -30.57
C THR A 86 -10.49 9.18 -29.90
N CYS A 87 -10.19 9.20 -28.60
CA CYS A 87 -9.92 10.43 -27.87
C CYS A 87 -8.53 10.98 -28.18
N LYS A 88 -8.43 12.04 -28.98
CA LYS A 88 -7.18 12.77 -29.16
C LYS A 88 -6.67 13.39 -27.86
N TRP A 89 -5.36 13.43 -27.69
CA TRP A 89 -4.70 14.15 -26.59
C TRP A 89 -3.51 14.96 -27.11
N ASP A 90 -3.18 16.05 -26.44
CA ASP A 90 -2.00 16.86 -26.78
C ASP A 90 -1.42 17.58 -25.56
N THR A 91 -0.16 17.97 -25.64
CA THR A 91 0.45 18.98 -24.76
C THR A 91 0.47 20.30 -25.50
N TYR A 92 -0.56 21.14 -25.28
CA TYR A 92 -0.51 22.51 -25.77
C TYR A 92 0.69 23.26 -25.14
N ASP A 93 1.20 24.24 -25.88
CA ASP A 93 2.41 25.04 -25.63
C ASP A 93 3.76 24.29 -25.63
N THR A 94 4.36 24.16 -26.83
CA THR A 94 5.81 23.94 -27.07
C THR A 94 6.44 22.61 -26.62
N TYR A 95 7.64 22.34 -27.15
CA TYR A 95 8.48 21.19 -26.77
C TYR A 95 8.79 21.24 -25.27
N GLY A 96 8.31 20.24 -24.52
CA GLY A 96 8.57 20.10 -23.08
C GLY A 96 7.44 20.54 -22.15
N SER A 97 6.24 20.87 -22.67
CA SER A 97 5.06 21.04 -21.81
C SER A 97 4.75 19.76 -21.03
N ARG A 98 4.43 19.94 -19.74
CA ARG A 98 4.14 18.88 -18.77
C ARG A 98 2.66 18.81 -18.39
N HIS A 99 1.81 19.51 -19.14
CA HIS A 99 0.36 19.52 -19.00
C HIS A 99 -0.27 18.87 -20.23
N ILE A 100 -0.91 17.72 -20.03
CA ILE A 100 -1.63 17.01 -21.09
C ILE A 100 -3.13 17.31 -21.09
N PHE A 101 -3.68 17.54 -22.28
CA PHE A 101 -5.09 17.76 -22.55
C PHE A 101 -5.65 16.52 -23.23
N ILE A 102 -6.79 16.01 -22.76
CA ILE A 102 -7.42 14.76 -23.22
C ILE A 102 -8.80 15.08 -23.82
N ALA A 103 -9.16 14.39 -24.89
CA ALA A 103 -10.34 14.68 -25.71
C ALA A 103 -10.31 16.10 -26.30
N THR A 104 -9.22 16.44 -27.00
CA THR A 104 -8.99 17.79 -27.55
C THR A 104 -9.92 18.15 -28.70
N GLU A 105 -10.22 17.21 -29.61
CA GLU A 105 -11.01 17.45 -30.83
C GLU A 105 -12.54 17.34 -30.65
N GLY A 106 -13.03 17.01 -29.45
CA GLY A 106 -14.46 16.87 -29.15
C GLY A 106 -14.81 15.60 -28.37
N PRO A 107 -16.11 15.29 -28.22
CA PRO A 107 -16.58 14.05 -27.58
C PRO A 107 -16.07 12.79 -28.28
N CYS A 108 -15.63 11.81 -27.49
CA CYS A 108 -14.92 10.63 -27.99
C CYS A 108 -15.23 9.36 -27.17
N THR A 109 -14.65 8.24 -27.59
CA THR A 109 -14.85 6.91 -26.99
C THR A 109 -13.52 6.16 -26.86
N VAL A 110 -13.32 5.51 -25.70
CA VAL A 110 -12.22 4.57 -25.44
C VAL A 110 -12.81 3.15 -25.40
N PRO A 111 -12.54 2.31 -26.41
CA PRO A 111 -13.03 0.93 -26.46
C PRO A 111 -12.54 0.07 -25.29
N ALA A 112 -13.31 -0.97 -24.93
CA ALA A 112 -13.00 -1.86 -23.81
C ALA A 112 -11.74 -2.75 -24.01
N ASN A 113 -11.17 -2.76 -25.21
CA ASN A 113 -9.94 -3.47 -25.58
C ASN A 113 -8.74 -2.55 -25.80
N GLU A 114 -8.86 -1.26 -25.47
CA GLU A 114 -7.78 -0.28 -25.53
C GLU A 114 -6.85 -0.39 -24.31
N HIS A 115 -5.60 0.04 -24.46
CA HIS A 115 -4.66 0.07 -23.33
C HIS A 115 -4.98 1.22 -22.34
N THR A 116 -4.48 1.11 -21.10
CA THR A 116 -4.39 2.24 -20.17
C THR A 116 -3.78 3.47 -20.85
N PHE A 117 -4.29 4.65 -20.53
CA PHE A 117 -3.78 5.93 -21.03
C PHE A 117 -2.24 6.02 -20.90
N LEU A 118 -1.57 6.44 -21.99
CA LEU A 118 -0.11 6.55 -22.09
C LEU A 118 0.69 5.28 -21.78
N TYR A 119 0.12 4.07 -21.92
CA TYR A 119 0.82 2.79 -21.73
C TYR A 119 2.17 2.72 -22.48
N PHE A 120 2.19 3.04 -23.77
CA PHE A 120 3.42 3.07 -24.59
C PHE A 120 4.30 4.32 -24.35
N ASN A 121 3.83 5.30 -23.59
CA ASN A 121 4.47 6.62 -23.39
C ASN A 121 5.03 6.79 -21.95
N TYR A 122 5.53 5.69 -21.35
CA TYR A 122 5.96 5.62 -19.94
C TYR A 122 6.95 6.73 -19.51
N TYR A 123 7.97 7.01 -20.32
CA TYR A 123 8.95 8.06 -20.03
C TYR A 123 8.34 9.46 -19.99
N PHE A 124 7.42 9.76 -20.92
CA PHE A 124 6.66 11.00 -20.93
C PHE A 124 5.69 11.08 -19.74
N LYS A 125 4.98 9.98 -19.43
CA LYS A 125 4.10 9.89 -18.25
C LYS A 125 4.85 10.24 -16.95
N LYS A 126 6.10 9.81 -16.78
CA LYS A 126 6.94 10.17 -15.62
C LYS A 126 7.20 11.68 -15.48
N THR A 127 7.19 12.43 -16.58
CA THR A 127 7.41 13.89 -16.59
C THR A 127 6.13 14.71 -16.51
N LEU A 128 4.94 14.09 -16.46
CA LEU A 128 3.68 14.84 -16.35
C LEU A 128 3.55 15.53 -15.00
N LEU A 129 3.08 16.78 -15.05
CA LEU A 129 2.74 17.64 -13.91
C LEU A 129 1.22 17.75 -13.75
N LYS A 130 0.47 17.85 -14.86
CA LYS A 130 -0.99 18.05 -14.86
C LYS A 130 -1.69 17.33 -16.02
N ALA A 131 -2.95 16.94 -15.82
CA ALA A 131 -3.87 16.56 -16.90
C ALA A 131 -5.19 17.37 -16.85
N THR A 132 -5.79 17.62 -18.02
CA THR A 132 -7.15 18.18 -18.14
C THR A 132 -7.94 17.40 -19.19
N ILE A 133 -9.09 16.84 -18.81
CA ILE A 133 -10.04 16.20 -19.73
C ILE A 133 -10.98 17.27 -20.26
N VAL A 134 -10.81 17.68 -21.53
CA VAL A 134 -11.44 18.88 -22.11
C VAL A 134 -12.88 18.59 -22.54
N ASN A 135 -13.10 17.52 -23.31
CA ASN A 135 -14.41 17.10 -23.78
C ASN A 135 -14.81 15.74 -23.19
N LYS A 136 -16.07 15.35 -23.42
CA LYS A 136 -16.65 14.09 -22.95
C LYS A 136 -15.88 12.86 -23.45
N VAL A 137 -15.36 12.05 -22.53
CA VAL A 137 -14.70 10.76 -22.79
C VAL A 137 -15.66 9.64 -22.41
N THR A 138 -16.15 8.87 -23.38
CA THR A 138 -17.00 7.69 -23.11
C THR A 138 -16.11 6.47 -22.91
N LEU A 139 -16.17 5.82 -21.75
CA LEU A 139 -15.39 4.61 -21.45
C LEU A 139 -16.26 3.36 -21.64
N GLU A 140 -15.78 2.39 -22.41
CA GLU A 140 -16.51 1.12 -22.65
C GLU A 140 -16.05 -0.04 -21.75
N GLY A 141 -14.84 0.03 -21.15
CA GLY A 141 -14.35 -0.92 -20.15
C GLY A 141 -14.12 -0.26 -18.80
N ALA A 142 -14.48 -0.93 -17.70
CA ALA A 142 -14.36 -0.35 -16.35
C ALA A 142 -12.90 -0.17 -15.87
N HIS A 143 -11.95 -0.93 -16.40
CA HIS A 143 -10.54 -0.93 -16.03
C HIS A 143 -9.72 0.20 -16.70
N LEU A 144 -10.31 0.99 -17.61
CA LEU A 144 -9.55 1.92 -18.46
C LEU A 144 -8.87 3.07 -17.68
N LEU A 145 -9.29 3.34 -16.44
CA LEU A 145 -8.65 4.31 -15.54
C LEU A 145 -7.61 3.68 -14.61
N ASP A 146 -7.46 2.35 -14.62
CA ASP A 146 -6.48 1.65 -13.81
C ASP A 146 -5.06 2.04 -14.26
N TRP A 147 -4.22 2.44 -13.30
CA TRP A 147 -2.83 2.88 -13.47
C TRP A 147 -2.62 4.10 -14.40
N MET A 148 -3.69 4.86 -14.70
CA MET A 148 -3.72 5.97 -15.66
C MET A 148 -2.57 6.98 -15.46
N PHE A 149 -2.34 7.43 -14.23
CA PHE A 149 -1.25 8.34 -13.87
C PHE A 149 -0.18 7.67 -12.98
N ALA A 150 -0.18 6.33 -12.87
CA ALA A 150 0.81 5.61 -12.07
C ALA A 150 2.25 5.93 -12.48
N ASP A 151 3.14 6.04 -11.50
CA ASP A 151 4.55 6.47 -11.60
C ASP A 151 4.78 7.91 -12.13
N ALA A 152 3.74 8.69 -12.41
CA ALA A 152 3.87 10.11 -12.79
C ALA A 152 4.28 10.95 -11.56
N SER A 153 5.56 10.88 -11.20
CA SER A 153 5.99 11.22 -9.83
C SER A 153 6.03 12.73 -9.54
N GLU A 154 5.97 13.56 -10.58
CA GLU A 154 5.76 15.02 -10.50
C GLU A 154 4.29 15.43 -10.69
N PHE A 155 3.36 14.49 -10.91
CA PHE A 155 1.96 14.80 -11.20
C PHE A 155 1.24 15.31 -9.96
N THR A 156 0.76 16.55 -10.01
CA THR A 156 0.07 17.22 -8.89
C THR A 156 -1.42 17.44 -9.13
N GLN A 157 -1.89 17.51 -10.39
CA GLN A 157 -3.28 17.88 -10.66
C GLN A 157 -3.95 17.14 -11.83
N VAL A 158 -5.22 16.74 -11.64
CA VAL A 158 -6.15 16.41 -12.74
C VAL A 158 -7.42 17.27 -12.67
N GLU A 159 -7.91 17.70 -13.84
CA GLU A 159 -9.18 18.44 -13.98
C GLU A 159 -10.05 17.83 -15.08
N GLY A 160 -11.36 18.06 -14.99
CA GLY A 160 -12.33 17.57 -15.97
C GLY A 160 -12.75 16.12 -15.75
N LEU A 161 -12.56 15.54 -14.56
CA LEU A 161 -12.99 14.16 -14.28
C LEU A 161 -14.51 13.96 -14.47
N GLY A 162 -15.31 15.01 -14.30
CA GLY A 162 -16.74 15.01 -14.64
C GLY A 162 -17.09 14.82 -16.12
N ASN A 163 -16.11 14.93 -17.03
CA ASN A 163 -16.28 14.61 -18.46
C ASN A 163 -16.16 13.11 -18.77
N LEU A 164 -15.78 12.27 -17.79
CA LEU A 164 -15.77 10.82 -17.93
C LEU A 164 -17.20 10.27 -17.90
N ASP A 165 -17.63 9.62 -18.98
CA ASP A 165 -18.94 8.98 -19.08
C ASP A 165 -18.83 7.45 -19.09
N PHE A 166 -19.33 6.86 -18.02
CA PHE A 166 -19.42 5.42 -17.81
C PHE A 166 -20.73 4.83 -18.35
N SER A 167 -21.43 5.48 -19.28
CA SER A 167 -22.76 5.03 -19.75
C SER A 167 -22.77 3.69 -20.50
N LYS A 168 -21.61 3.25 -21.03
CA LYS A 168 -21.46 2.00 -21.79
C LYS A 168 -21.20 0.76 -20.93
N ILE A 169 -20.73 0.94 -19.71
CA ILE A 169 -20.41 -0.12 -18.75
C ILE A 169 -21.72 -0.57 -18.03
N PRO A 170 -21.97 -1.85 -17.71
CA PRO A 170 -23.13 -2.29 -16.92
C PRO A 170 -23.15 -1.65 -15.52
N LEU A 171 -24.30 -1.27 -14.96
CA LEU A 171 -24.38 -0.49 -13.69
C LEU A 171 -23.86 -1.22 -12.45
N GLU A 172 -23.90 -2.55 -12.51
CA GLU A 172 -23.42 -3.54 -11.57
C GLU A 172 -21.90 -3.74 -11.61
N GLU A 173 -21.24 -3.40 -12.72
CA GLU A 173 -19.78 -3.49 -12.86
C GLU A 173 -19.11 -2.31 -12.11
N PRO A 174 -18.23 -2.58 -11.12
CA PRO A 174 -17.50 -1.54 -10.40
C PRO A 174 -16.52 -0.82 -11.34
N ILE A 175 -16.42 0.50 -11.23
CA ILE A 175 -15.40 1.25 -11.98
C ILE A 175 -14.04 1.05 -11.33
N GLY A 176 -13.06 0.65 -12.13
CA GLY A 176 -11.66 0.56 -11.73
C GLY A 176 -11.06 1.95 -11.58
N PHE A 177 -10.42 2.17 -10.44
CA PHE A 177 -9.49 3.27 -10.18
C PHE A 177 -8.15 2.70 -9.65
N ILE A 178 -7.85 1.44 -10.00
CA ILE A 178 -6.79 0.62 -9.40
C ILE A 178 -5.44 1.29 -9.69
N GLY A 179 -4.73 1.70 -8.64
CA GLY A 179 -3.44 2.36 -8.79
C GLY A 179 -3.45 3.65 -9.60
N MET A 180 -4.62 4.28 -9.85
CA MET A 180 -4.77 5.40 -10.79
C MET A 180 -3.77 6.54 -10.54
N PHE A 181 -3.45 6.82 -9.27
CA PHE A 181 -2.50 7.85 -8.84
C PHE A 181 -1.30 7.28 -8.07
N ALA A 182 -0.99 6.00 -8.22
CA ALA A 182 0.11 5.36 -7.52
C ALA A 182 1.47 6.04 -7.84
N GLY A 183 2.27 6.32 -6.81
CA GLY A 183 3.58 6.98 -6.95
C GLY A 183 3.55 8.48 -7.31
N THR A 184 2.37 9.08 -7.50
CA THR A 184 2.21 10.50 -7.89
C THR A 184 2.41 11.47 -6.72
N SER A 185 2.44 12.77 -7.02
CA SER A 185 2.43 13.86 -6.04
C SER A 185 1.07 14.57 -5.96
N LEU A 186 -0.05 13.86 -6.20
CA LEU A 186 -1.38 14.45 -6.40
C LEU A 186 -1.83 15.36 -5.23
N GLU A 187 -2.06 16.63 -5.54
CA GLU A 187 -2.55 17.67 -4.62
C GLU A 187 -4.02 18.03 -4.88
N SER A 188 -4.49 17.93 -6.12
CA SER A 188 -5.84 18.36 -6.54
C SER A 188 -6.44 17.49 -7.64
N ALA A 189 -7.71 17.15 -7.49
CA ALA A 189 -8.50 16.42 -8.48
C ALA A 189 -9.99 16.73 -8.30
N ASP A 190 -10.70 17.03 -9.38
CA ASP A 190 -12.13 17.42 -9.35
C ASP A 190 -13.09 16.23 -9.34
N PHE A 191 -12.78 15.28 -8.46
CA PHE A 191 -13.50 14.02 -8.29
C PHE A 191 -14.97 14.19 -7.86
N ASP A 192 -15.31 15.30 -7.22
CA ASP A 192 -16.69 15.65 -6.81
C ASP A 192 -17.66 15.73 -8.01
N LYS A 193 -17.11 15.95 -9.22
CA LYS A 193 -17.85 16.01 -10.48
C LYS A 193 -18.08 14.65 -11.15
N LEU A 194 -17.49 13.55 -10.64
CA LEU A 194 -17.60 12.22 -11.25
C LEU A 194 -19.04 11.68 -11.23
N ASN A 195 -19.64 11.49 -12.41
CA ASN A 195 -21.01 10.96 -12.53
C ASN A 195 -21.06 9.42 -12.45
N LEU A 196 -20.71 8.88 -11.28
CA LEU A 196 -20.75 7.44 -11.00
C LEU A 196 -22.17 6.86 -10.82
N LYS A 197 -23.25 7.68 -10.86
CA LYS A 197 -24.63 7.23 -10.58
C LYS A 197 -24.69 6.33 -9.32
N LYS A 198 -25.19 5.09 -9.43
CA LYS A 198 -25.22 4.06 -8.36
C LYS A 198 -24.01 3.11 -8.35
N ARG A 199 -23.04 3.28 -9.26
CA ARG A 199 -21.90 2.36 -9.44
C ARG A 199 -21.08 2.20 -8.17
N LYS A 200 -20.53 1.00 -8.03
CA LYS A 200 -19.44 0.68 -7.13
C LYS A 200 -18.09 1.09 -7.74
N ILE A 201 -17.04 1.09 -6.92
CA ILE A 201 -15.67 1.42 -7.32
C ILE A 201 -14.68 0.42 -6.73
N ASP A 202 -13.66 0.06 -7.50
CA ASP A 202 -12.46 -0.62 -7.03
C ASP A 202 -11.35 0.41 -6.90
N ALA A 203 -10.87 0.65 -5.67
CA ALA A 203 -9.85 1.64 -5.37
C ALA A 203 -8.55 0.99 -4.84
N ARG A 204 -8.31 -0.29 -5.15
CA ARG A 204 -7.07 -0.99 -4.80
C ARG A 204 -5.84 -0.20 -5.25
N TYR A 205 -4.83 -0.06 -4.40
CA TYR A 205 -3.61 0.71 -4.67
C TYR A 205 -3.78 2.18 -5.10
N MET A 206 -4.99 2.77 -5.14
CA MET A 206 -5.27 4.02 -5.87
C MET A 206 -4.33 5.18 -5.52
N PHE A 207 -3.91 5.27 -4.26
CA PHE A 207 -2.94 6.25 -3.74
C PHE A 207 -1.70 5.60 -3.12
N ALA A 208 -1.35 4.36 -3.51
CA ALA A 208 -0.13 3.69 -3.07
C ALA A 208 1.11 4.51 -3.44
N GLN A 209 2.10 4.59 -2.56
CA GLN A 209 3.37 5.31 -2.74
C GLN A 209 3.24 6.81 -3.09
N THR A 210 2.05 7.40 -2.91
CA THR A 210 1.84 8.83 -3.18
C THR A 210 2.69 9.71 -2.26
N ARG A 211 3.09 10.87 -2.80
CA ARG A 211 4.00 11.83 -2.17
C ARG A 211 3.29 13.02 -1.51
N SER A 212 1.98 13.17 -1.75
CA SER A 212 1.20 14.21 -1.10
C SER A 212 0.91 13.88 0.37
N PRO A 213 1.09 14.82 1.31
CA PRO A 213 0.71 14.66 2.71
C PRO A 213 -0.78 14.87 2.98
N LYS A 214 -1.56 15.28 1.96
CA LYS A 214 -3.00 15.54 2.05
C LYS A 214 -3.71 14.93 0.84
N ILE A 215 -4.50 13.89 1.08
CA ILE A 215 -5.33 13.26 0.05
C ILE A 215 -6.76 13.26 0.57
N ASP A 216 -7.63 14.04 -0.07
CA ASP A 216 -9.05 14.02 0.23
C ASP A 216 -9.69 12.80 -0.47
N ILE A 217 -10.30 11.94 0.33
CA ILE A 217 -11.03 10.75 -0.11
C ILE A 217 -12.54 10.81 0.20
N SER A 218 -13.04 11.93 0.72
CA SER A 218 -14.47 12.10 1.06
C SER A 218 -15.38 11.93 -0.17
N TRP A 219 -14.88 12.29 -1.35
CA TRP A 219 -15.55 12.13 -2.64
C TRP A 219 -15.75 10.66 -3.04
N LEU A 220 -14.85 9.75 -2.65
CA LEU A 220 -14.91 8.32 -3.01
C LEU A 220 -16.21 7.71 -2.50
N LYS A 221 -16.71 8.23 -1.37
CA LYS A 221 -17.83 7.68 -0.62
C LYS A 221 -17.61 6.19 -0.40
N LEU A 222 -16.44 5.85 0.17
CA LEU A 222 -16.00 4.48 0.40
C LEU A 222 -17.08 3.65 1.11
N GLU A 223 -17.84 4.29 2.01
CA GLU A 223 -18.97 3.72 2.71
C GLU A 223 -20.15 3.31 1.81
N GLN A 224 -20.39 4.01 0.70
CA GLN A 224 -21.48 3.73 -0.24
C GLN A 224 -21.01 2.94 -1.48
N ARG A 225 -19.75 3.11 -1.90
CA ARG A 225 -19.28 2.74 -3.25
C ARG A 225 -18.18 1.70 -3.31
N ALA A 226 -17.25 1.64 -2.36
CA ALA A 226 -16.08 0.77 -2.52
C ALA A 226 -16.47 -0.72 -2.41
N VAL A 227 -15.96 -1.55 -3.33
CA VAL A 227 -15.95 -3.02 -3.21
C VAL A 227 -14.61 -3.54 -2.71
N ASP A 228 -13.51 -2.87 -3.10
CA ASP A 228 -12.16 -3.19 -2.64
C ASP A 228 -11.33 -1.91 -2.48
N ILE A 229 -10.48 -1.90 -1.46
CA ILE A 229 -9.57 -0.82 -1.05
C ILE A 229 -8.21 -1.38 -0.59
N THR A 230 -7.91 -2.64 -0.91
CA THR A 230 -6.63 -3.29 -0.56
C THR A 230 -5.46 -2.44 -1.02
N CYS A 231 -4.49 -2.20 -0.13
CA CYS A 231 -3.32 -1.35 -0.38
C CYS A 231 -3.61 0.13 -0.76
N LEU A 232 -4.80 0.69 -0.48
CA LEU A 232 -5.23 2.04 -0.92
C LEU A 232 -4.18 3.16 -0.76
N PHE A 233 -3.44 3.19 0.35
CA PHE A 233 -2.36 4.16 0.63
C PHE A 233 -0.97 3.52 0.78
N ALA A 234 -0.81 2.25 0.42
CA ALA A 234 0.39 1.46 0.74
C ALA A 234 1.68 2.15 0.26
N GLY A 235 2.58 2.48 1.19
CA GLY A 235 3.85 3.14 0.93
C GLY A 235 3.81 4.66 0.86
N ASN A 236 2.67 5.33 1.12
CA ASN A 236 2.65 6.79 1.21
C ASN A 236 3.47 7.26 2.44
N LYS A 237 4.64 7.86 2.18
CA LYS A 237 5.59 8.30 3.21
C LYS A 237 5.32 9.71 3.77
N PHE A 238 4.18 10.31 3.43
CA PHE A 238 3.88 11.73 3.70
C PHE A 238 2.53 11.93 4.42
N LEU A 239 1.61 10.98 4.28
CA LEU A 239 0.33 10.94 4.98
C LEU A 239 0.55 10.89 6.50
N LYS A 240 0.09 11.92 7.21
CA LYS A 240 0.28 12.05 8.67
C LYS A 240 -0.88 11.53 9.50
N SER A 241 -2.10 11.57 8.96
CA SER A 241 -3.30 11.19 9.67
C SER A 241 -4.41 10.78 8.71
N MET A 242 -5.25 9.82 9.10
CA MET A 242 -6.47 9.47 8.37
C MET A 242 -7.69 9.49 9.30
N GLU A 243 -8.78 10.10 8.85
CA GLU A 243 -10.09 10.08 9.51
C GLU A 243 -11.18 9.70 8.50
N ILE A 244 -11.84 8.56 8.73
CA ILE A 244 -13.09 8.17 8.07
C ILE A 244 -14.21 8.18 9.12
N ARG A 245 -15.43 8.55 8.72
CA ARG A 245 -16.56 8.88 9.62
C ARG A 245 -17.74 7.90 9.51
N SER A 246 -18.47 7.79 10.62
CA SER A 246 -19.59 6.87 10.90
C SER A 246 -20.46 6.50 9.69
N ALA A 247 -20.23 5.32 9.15
CA ALA A 247 -21.07 4.72 8.11
C ALA A 247 -20.90 3.19 8.03
N ILE A 248 -21.67 2.54 7.14
CA ILE A 248 -21.68 1.08 6.94
C ILE A 248 -21.42 0.75 5.47
N ASN A 249 -20.48 -0.15 5.20
CA ASN A 249 -20.26 -0.76 3.88
C ASN A 249 -20.32 -2.30 4.02
N THR A 250 -21.09 -2.98 3.17
CA THR A 250 -21.29 -4.44 3.16
C THR A 250 -20.46 -5.20 2.13
N ASP A 251 -19.77 -4.48 1.26
CA ASP A 251 -19.19 -5.01 0.03
C ASP A 251 -17.68 -5.24 0.18
N ILE A 252 -17.00 -4.36 0.93
CA ILE A 252 -15.60 -4.52 1.32
C ILE A 252 -15.43 -5.79 2.16
N LYS A 253 -14.69 -6.77 1.62
CA LYS A 253 -14.34 -8.04 2.30
C LYS A 253 -12.91 -8.08 2.86
N SER A 254 -12.08 -7.10 2.52
CA SER A 254 -10.67 -7.00 2.88
C SER A 254 -10.30 -5.57 3.32
N LEU A 255 -9.47 -5.46 4.36
CA LEU A 255 -8.78 -4.22 4.74
C LEU A 255 -7.25 -4.41 4.65
N GLU A 256 -6.79 -5.32 3.79
CA GLU A 256 -5.38 -5.70 3.70
C GLU A 256 -4.48 -4.53 3.26
N SER A 257 -3.36 -4.39 3.99
CA SER A 257 -2.25 -3.50 3.67
C SER A 257 -2.58 -2.03 3.37
N ILE A 258 -3.78 -1.53 3.74
CA ILE A 258 -4.27 -0.17 3.42
C ILE A 258 -3.23 0.91 3.70
N PHE A 259 -2.55 0.85 4.85
CA PHE A 259 -1.50 1.78 5.25
C PHE A 259 -0.10 1.12 5.33
N SER A 260 0.09 -0.08 4.77
CA SER A 260 1.38 -0.78 4.80
C SER A 260 2.49 0.11 4.25
N GLY A 261 3.57 0.34 5.00
CA GLY A 261 4.67 1.23 4.63
C GLY A 261 4.43 2.74 4.83
N CYS A 262 3.34 3.18 5.47
CA CYS A 262 3.09 4.59 5.75
C CYS A 262 3.97 5.13 6.90
N GLU A 263 5.26 5.37 6.62
CA GLU A 263 6.27 5.66 7.65
C GLU A 263 6.02 6.95 8.46
N SER A 264 5.27 7.92 7.93
CA SER A 264 4.94 9.20 8.59
C SER A 264 3.54 9.26 9.21
N LEU A 265 2.76 8.18 9.13
CA LEU A 265 1.40 8.13 9.67
C LEU A 265 1.44 8.12 11.19
N GLU A 266 0.87 9.14 11.84
CA GLU A 266 0.86 9.32 13.29
C GLU A 266 -0.46 8.86 13.95
N SER A 267 -1.58 8.97 13.24
CA SER A 267 -2.90 8.57 13.76
C SER A 267 -3.86 8.06 12.68
N VAL A 268 -4.66 7.07 13.02
CA VAL A 268 -5.80 6.61 12.20
C VAL A 268 -7.05 6.52 13.06
N ARG A 269 -8.13 7.14 12.57
CA ARG A 269 -9.52 6.89 13.00
C ARG A 269 -10.32 6.36 11.81
N TRP A 270 -10.85 5.15 11.96
CA TRP A 270 -11.57 4.43 10.91
C TRP A 270 -12.98 4.08 11.39
N ASP A 271 -13.87 5.08 11.38
CA ASP A 271 -15.27 4.95 11.81
C ASP A 271 -16.17 4.35 10.70
N LEU A 272 -15.69 3.29 10.05
CA LEU A 272 -16.38 2.58 8.98
C LEU A 272 -16.73 1.16 9.43
N THR A 273 -18.03 0.88 9.55
CA THR A 273 -18.54 -0.45 9.87
C THR A 273 -18.51 -1.33 8.61
N THR A 274 -17.54 -2.24 8.55
CA THR A 274 -17.43 -3.28 7.51
C THR A 274 -17.65 -4.68 8.13
N PRO A 275 -18.90 -5.16 8.26
CA PRO A 275 -19.19 -6.39 9.01
C PRO A 275 -18.71 -7.67 8.32
N GLU A 276 -18.44 -7.56 7.01
CA GLU A 276 -18.13 -8.64 6.08
C GLU A 276 -16.62 -8.82 5.83
N VAL A 277 -15.77 -8.05 6.52
CA VAL A 277 -14.31 -8.16 6.37
C VAL A 277 -13.80 -9.43 7.04
N THR A 278 -12.91 -10.13 6.35
CA THR A 278 -12.25 -11.36 6.83
C THR A 278 -10.74 -11.19 7.06
N SER A 279 -10.17 -10.06 6.62
CA SER A 279 -8.72 -9.79 6.73
C SER A 279 -8.39 -8.34 7.06
N ILE A 280 -7.41 -8.18 7.95
CA ILE A 280 -6.67 -6.94 8.23
C ILE A 280 -5.15 -7.16 8.07
N ALA A 281 -4.72 -8.21 7.35
CA ALA A 281 -3.31 -8.55 7.19
C ALA A 281 -2.51 -7.38 6.57
N GLY A 282 -1.32 -7.12 7.13
CA GLY A 282 -0.45 -5.99 6.74
C GLY A 282 -1.02 -4.58 6.95
N MET A 283 -2.24 -4.38 7.46
CA MET A 283 -2.99 -3.10 7.40
C MET A 283 -2.18 -1.87 7.86
N PHE A 284 -1.35 -2.00 8.91
CA PHE A 284 -0.45 -0.97 9.44
C PHE A 284 1.02 -1.43 9.47
N GLN A 285 1.40 -2.43 8.68
CA GLN A 285 2.77 -2.91 8.58
C GLN A 285 3.74 -1.75 8.27
N GLY A 286 4.88 -1.67 8.95
CA GLY A 286 5.89 -0.63 8.73
C GLY A 286 5.50 0.80 9.12
N CYS A 287 4.35 1.03 9.76
CA CYS A 287 3.90 2.36 10.22
C CYS A 287 4.71 2.85 11.45
N LYS A 288 6.00 3.15 11.24
CA LYS A 288 7.00 3.44 12.29
C LYS A 288 6.65 4.58 13.24
N ASN A 289 5.87 5.56 12.79
CA ASN A 289 5.48 6.74 13.60
C ASN A 289 4.04 6.70 14.15
N LEU A 290 3.31 5.60 13.94
CA LEU A 290 1.91 5.49 14.33
C LEU A 290 1.77 5.43 15.84
N LYS A 291 0.97 6.33 16.41
CA LYS A 291 0.75 6.55 17.84
C LYS A 291 -0.62 6.08 18.30
N ILE A 292 -1.63 6.32 17.46
CA ILE A 292 -3.04 6.06 17.75
C ILE A 292 -3.66 5.25 16.62
N ILE A 293 -4.22 4.10 16.96
CA ILE A 293 -5.04 3.28 16.05
C ILE A 293 -6.43 3.18 16.66
N ASP A 294 -7.42 3.82 16.05
CA ASP A 294 -8.83 3.70 16.39
C ASP A 294 -9.60 3.12 15.20
N ILE A 295 -9.78 1.80 15.22
CA ILE A 295 -10.59 1.04 14.26
C ILE A 295 -11.83 0.44 14.94
N SER A 296 -12.26 1.03 16.06
CA SER A 296 -13.23 0.42 16.99
C SER A 296 -14.66 0.28 16.43
N SER A 297 -14.96 0.95 15.32
CA SER A 297 -16.22 0.81 14.58
C SER A 297 -16.24 -0.33 13.55
N VAL A 298 -15.13 -1.03 13.31
CA VAL A 298 -15.09 -2.20 12.44
C VAL A 298 -15.79 -3.37 13.13
N LYS A 299 -17.04 -3.66 12.74
CA LYS A 299 -17.87 -4.74 13.34
C LYS A 299 -17.72 -6.07 12.57
N ALA A 300 -16.54 -6.32 12.01
CA ALA A 300 -16.21 -7.58 11.36
C ALA A 300 -16.27 -8.71 12.39
N LYS A 301 -17.01 -9.79 12.11
CA LYS A 301 -17.20 -10.90 13.06
C LYS A 301 -16.22 -12.06 12.87
N HIS A 302 -15.61 -12.17 11.69
CA HIS A 302 -14.87 -13.35 11.28
C HIS A 302 -13.53 -12.98 10.63
N ILE A 303 -12.73 -12.18 11.35
CA ILE A 303 -11.35 -11.93 10.95
C ILE A 303 -10.56 -13.25 11.08
N ALA A 304 -10.08 -13.74 9.93
CA ALA A 304 -9.26 -14.94 9.79
C ALA A 304 -7.80 -14.63 9.45
N ARG A 305 -7.50 -13.43 8.93
CA ARG A 305 -6.16 -12.99 8.54
C ARG A 305 -5.75 -11.70 9.24
N ILE A 306 -4.63 -11.77 9.97
CA ILE A 306 -4.03 -10.68 10.77
C ILE A 306 -2.49 -10.63 10.62
N GLN A 307 -1.95 -11.42 9.70
CA GLN A 307 -0.52 -11.58 9.46
C GLN A 307 0.13 -10.20 9.31
N GLN A 308 1.13 -9.93 10.15
CA GLN A 308 1.90 -8.68 10.12
C GLN A 308 1.08 -7.38 10.29
N ALA A 309 -0.20 -7.43 10.68
CA ALA A 309 -1.13 -6.30 10.66
C ALA A 309 -0.65 -5.05 11.40
N PHE A 310 0.12 -5.23 12.48
CA PHE A 310 0.77 -4.13 13.23
C PHE A 310 2.31 -4.28 13.30
N SER A 311 2.91 -5.08 12.41
CA SER A 311 4.36 -5.31 12.42
C SER A 311 5.11 -4.01 12.15
N GLY A 312 5.97 -3.58 13.08
CA GLY A 312 6.68 -2.31 12.97
C GLY A 312 5.93 -1.06 13.44
N CYS A 313 4.72 -1.20 14.01
CA CYS A 313 3.97 -0.14 14.70
C CYS A 313 4.57 0.22 16.07
N TYR A 314 5.89 0.45 16.15
CA TYR A 314 6.64 0.47 17.41
C TYR A 314 6.16 1.53 18.43
N ARG A 315 5.58 2.63 17.94
CA ARG A 315 5.24 3.84 18.71
C ARG A 315 3.76 3.95 19.10
N VAL A 316 2.95 2.90 18.87
CA VAL A 316 1.52 2.93 19.18
C VAL A 316 1.33 2.93 20.69
N HIS A 317 0.82 4.04 21.23
CA HIS A 317 0.51 4.19 22.65
C HIS A 317 -0.96 3.92 22.96
N SER A 318 -1.85 4.00 21.97
CA SER A 318 -3.28 3.76 22.15
C SER A 318 -3.91 3.00 20.99
N LEU A 319 -4.54 1.87 21.31
CA LEU A 319 -5.16 0.94 20.38
C LEU A 319 -6.63 0.73 20.76
N TYR A 320 -7.55 0.95 19.82
CA TYR A 320 -8.98 0.73 19.99
C TYR A 320 -9.48 -0.19 18.87
N LEU A 321 -9.74 -1.45 19.22
CA LEU A 321 -10.28 -2.51 18.34
C LEU A 321 -11.79 -2.71 18.49
N GLY A 322 -12.42 -2.10 19.51
CA GLY A 322 -13.87 -2.18 19.70
C GLY A 322 -14.37 -3.62 19.89
N ASN A 323 -15.29 -4.07 19.03
CA ASN A 323 -15.80 -5.44 19.02
C ASN A 323 -15.53 -6.15 17.68
N ILE A 324 -14.27 -6.12 17.23
CA ILE A 324 -13.80 -6.97 16.12
C ILE A 324 -13.79 -8.44 16.59
N GLY A 325 -14.56 -9.28 15.92
CA GLY A 325 -14.55 -10.73 16.09
C GLY A 325 -13.40 -11.38 15.32
N PHE A 326 -12.52 -12.05 16.04
CA PHE A 326 -11.36 -12.77 15.50
C PHE A 326 -11.65 -14.28 15.31
N ASP A 327 -12.91 -14.69 15.28
CA ASP A 327 -13.29 -16.11 15.45
C ASP A 327 -12.76 -17.02 14.34
N GLY A 328 -12.50 -16.47 13.15
CA GLY A 328 -11.90 -17.15 12.01
C GLY A 328 -10.39 -17.38 12.11
N LEU A 329 -9.69 -16.93 13.15
CA LEU A 329 -8.26 -17.24 13.32
C LEU A 329 -8.06 -18.74 13.57
N GLU A 330 -7.29 -19.37 12.70
CA GLU A 330 -6.79 -20.74 12.85
C GLU A 330 -5.38 -20.76 13.45
N LEU A 331 -4.97 -21.91 13.99
CA LEU A 331 -3.62 -22.14 14.53
C LEU A 331 -2.61 -22.36 13.39
N ALA A 332 -2.25 -21.29 12.67
CA ALA A 332 -1.22 -21.32 11.65
C ALA A 332 0.17 -21.60 12.28
N PRO A 333 0.84 -22.73 11.99
CA PRO A 333 1.99 -23.19 12.78
C PRO A 333 3.27 -22.33 12.67
N TYR A 334 3.33 -21.41 11.69
CA TYR A 334 4.55 -20.68 11.31
C TYR A 334 4.40 -19.17 11.12
N GLU A 335 3.22 -18.58 11.33
CA GLU A 335 2.98 -17.16 10.97
C GLU A 335 2.91 -16.21 12.17
N PHE A 336 3.35 -14.97 11.93
CA PHE A 336 3.37 -13.86 12.89
C PHE A 336 1.97 -13.64 13.49
N CYS A 337 1.81 -13.94 14.78
CA CYS A 337 0.58 -13.68 15.50
C CYS A 337 0.48 -12.17 15.80
N ALA A 338 -0.73 -11.59 15.88
CA ALA A 338 -0.85 -10.18 16.27
C ALA A 338 -0.27 -9.91 17.68
N ALA A 339 -0.22 -10.92 18.55
CA ALA A 339 0.51 -10.89 19.80
C ALA A 339 2.00 -10.55 19.66
N ASP A 340 2.67 -11.05 18.62
CA ASP A 340 4.08 -10.74 18.32
C ASP A 340 4.27 -9.28 17.89
N ALA A 341 3.21 -8.65 17.36
CA ALA A 341 3.20 -7.23 17.03
C ALA A 341 2.97 -6.37 18.29
N PHE A 342 2.03 -6.74 19.17
CA PHE A 342 1.83 -6.04 20.46
C PHE A 342 3.08 -6.10 21.35
N LYS A 343 3.80 -7.23 21.37
CA LYS A 343 5.13 -7.38 22.00
C LYS A 343 6.18 -6.37 21.51
N ARG A 344 6.01 -5.79 20.32
CA ARG A 344 6.93 -4.79 19.72
C ARG A 344 6.44 -3.34 19.85
N MET A 345 5.23 -3.09 20.37
CA MET A 345 4.73 -1.74 20.65
C MET A 345 5.24 -1.24 22.00
N TYR A 346 6.49 -0.76 22.07
CA TYR A 346 7.11 -0.34 23.34
C TYR A 346 6.51 0.95 23.95
N ASP A 347 5.77 1.74 23.17
CA ASP A 347 5.04 2.91 23.69
C ASP A 347 3.62 2.55 24.17
N LEU A 348 3.17 1.29 24.06
CA LEU A 348 1.78 0.85 24.30
C LEU A 348 1.34 1.03 25.75
N ASN A 349 0.33 1.87 25.96
CA ASN A 349 -0.19 2.24 27.28
C ASN A 349 -1.69 1.91 27.42
N VAL A 350 -2.46 2.03 26.33
CA VAL A 350 -3.91 1.86 26.31
C VAL A 350 -4.33 0.85 25.25
N VAL A 351 -5.15 -0.12 25.65
CA VAL A 351 -5.80 -1.08 24.74
C VAL A 351 -7.29 -1.13 25.06
N GLN A 352 -8.14 -1.08 24.03
CA GLN A 352 -9.60 -1.26 24.15
C GLN A 352 -10.10 -2.31 23.15
N MET A 353 -10.70 -3.39 23.65
CA MET A 353 -11.36 -4.42 22.84
C MET A 353 -12.43 -5.16 23.65
N SER A 354 -13.21 -6.04 23.02
CA SER A 354 -14.13 -6.96 23.71
C SER A 354 -13.42 -8.18 24.28
N ARG A 355 -14.05 -8.89 25.23
CA ARG A 355 -13.44 -10.07 25.83
C ARG A 355 -13.30 -11.23 24.84
N ASN A 356 -14.27 -11.41 23.95
CA ASN A 356 -14.18 -12.39 22.87
C ASN A 356 -12.95 -12.14 21.99
N ALA A 357 -12.69 -10.88 21.60
CA ALA A 357 -11.48 -10.51 20.86
C ALA A 357 -10.19 -10.86 21.62
N MET A 358 -10.11 -10.50 22.91
CA MET A 358 -8.94 -10.77 23.76
C MET A 358 -8.68 -12.27 23.92
N THR A 359 -9.71 -13.06 24.25
CA THR A 359 -9.61 -14.50 24.44
C THR A 359 -9.25 -15.24 23.15
N LYS A 360 -9.78 -14.81 22.00
CA LYS A 360 -9.44 -15.43 20.71
C LYS A 360 -8.00 -15.09 20.26
N LEU A 361 -7.52 -13.87 20.48
CA LEU A 361 -6.12 -13.49 20.25
C LEU A 361 -5.14 -14.26 21.17
N LEU A 362 -5.53 -14.55 22.42
CA LEU A 362 -4.79 -15.45 23.31
C LEU A 362 -4.81 -16.91 22.82
N SER A 363 -5.92 -17.38 22.24
CA SER A 363 -6.06 -18.79 21.84
C SER A 363 -5.11 -19.24 20.72
N VAL A 364 -4.54 -18.30 19.96
CA VAL A 364 -3.55 -18.57 18.90
C VAL A 364 -2.11 -18.20 19.31
N TYR A 365 -1.88 -17.86 20.58
CA TYR A 365 -0.57 -17.48 21.10
C TYR A 365 0.32 -18.69 21.36
N ASP A 366 1.55 -18.68 20.83
CA ASP A 366 2.61 -19.65 21.17
C ASP A 366 3.50 -19.07 22.30
N PRO A 367 3.31 -19.50 23.57
CA PRO A 367 4.08 -18.97 24.70
C PRO A 367 5.54 -19.45 24.71
N VAL A 368 5.88 -20.49 23.94
CA VAL A 368 7.24 -21.05 23.88
C VAL A 368 8.09 -20.24 22.90
N LYS A 369 7.55 -19.94 21.71
CA LYS A 369 8.19 -19.04 20.73
C LYS A 369 8.17 -17.59 21.18
N SER A 370 7.07 -17.14 21.79
CA SER A 370 6.91 -15.77 22.28
C SER A 370 6.88 -15.67 23.80
N GLN A 371 8.07 -15.67 24.40
CA GLN A 371 8.27 -15.61 25.85
C GLN A 371 7.84 -14.28 26.55
N HIS A 372 7.22 -13.32 25.83
CA HIS A 372 6.89 -11.99 26.37
C HIS A 372 5.47 -11.53 25.99
N SER A 373 4.54 -11.78 26.93
CA SER A 373 3.41 -10.91 27.29
C SER A 373 2.63 -10.18 26.18
N PHE A 374 1.61 -10.87 25.67
CA PHE A 374 0.32 -10.25 25.33
C PHE A 374 -0.41 -9.76 26.62
N PRO A 375 -1.36 -8.80 26.57
CA PRO A 375 -2.29 -8.54 27.68
C PRO A 375 -3.21 -9.75 27.95
N GLY A 376 -2.79 -10.63 28.86
CA GLY A 376 -3.59 -11.77 29.31
C GLY A 376 -4.62 -11.41 30.39
N ASP A 377 -4.85 -12.33 31.33
CA ASP A 377 -5.70 -12.09 32.49
C ASP A 377 -5.08 -11.11 33.52
N PHE A 378 -5.81 -10.87 34.62
CA PHE A 378 -5.42 -10.01 35.75
C PHE A 378 -4.00 -10.23 36.32
N THR A 379 -3.42 -11.41 36.14
CA THR A 379 -2.09 -11.78 36.66
C THR A 379 -0.96 -11.59 35.64
N THR A 380 -1.29 -11.25 34.39
CA THR A 380 -0.30 -11.23 33.30
C THR A 380 0.61 -10.01 33.41
N ILE A 381 1.80 -10.24 33.98
CA ILE A 381 2.92 -9.29 33.98
C ILE A 381 3.28 -8.97 32.54
N TRP A 382 3.12 -7.71 32.15
CA TRP A 382 3.55 -7.23 30.85
C TRP A 382 5.02 -6.84 30.89
N LYS A 383 5.72 -7.20 29.82
CA LYS A 383 7.11 -6.84 29.53
C LYS A 383 7.14 -6.15 28.17
N LYS A 384 7.82 -5.01 28.10
CA LYS A 384 8.31 -4.46 26.83
C LYS A 384 9.83 -4.40 26.87
N ILE A 385 10.44 -4.48 25.69
CA ILE A 385 11.85 -4.15 25.50
C ILE A 385 11.87 -2.90 24.64
N ASP A 386 12.40 -1.79 25.17
CA ASP A 386 12.73 -0.64 24.31
C ASP A 386 13.94 -1.01 23.45
N LEU A 387 13.71 -1.25 22.16
CA LEU A 387 14.73 -1.69 21.20
C LEU A 387 15.83 -0.63 20.96
N ARG A 388 15.70 0.58 21.50
CA ARG A 388 16.72 1.65 21.44
C ARG A 388 17.73 1.56 22.59
N THR A 389 17.30 1.04 23.74
CA THR A 389 18.10 0.97 24.99
C THR A 389 18.34 -0.46 25.47
N MET A 390 17.65 -1.44 24.87
CA MET A 390 17.54 -2.84 25.31
C MET A 390 17.01 -3.01 26.75
N HIS A 391 16.34 -1.98 27.29
CA HIS A 391 15.79 -2.01 28.65
C HIS A 391 14.46 -2.75 28.69
N GLU A 392 14.32 -3.72 29.61
CA GLU A 392 13.05 -4.40 29.90
C GLU A 392 12.28 -3.65 30.99
N GLU A 393 11.24 -2.90 30.61
CA GLU A 393 10.26 -2.36 31.57
C GLU A 393 9.17 -3.41 31.84
N ARG A 394 8.66 -3.44 33.08
CA ARG A 394 7.58 -4.33 33.52
C ARG A 394 6.40 -3.53 34.07
N GLY A 395 5.19 -4.02 33.83
CA GLY A 395 3.97 -3.49 34.44
C GLY A 395 2.87 -4.53 34.55
N THR A 396 1.72 -4.14 35.09
CA THR A 396 0.49 -4.94 35.05
C THR A 396 -0.59 -4.16 34.30
N TRP A 397 -1.41 -4.90 33.56
CA TRP A 397 -2.58 -4.34 32.89
C TRP A 397 -3.69 -4.12 33.90
N THR A 398 -3.95 -2.87 34.25
CA THR A 398 -5.07 -2.49 35.10
C THR A 398 -6.34 -2.32 34.28
N TYR A 399 -7.40 -3.02 34.70
CA TYR A 399 -8.74 -2.84 34.19
C TYR A 399 -9.38 -1.62 34.85
N PHE A 400 -9.87 -0.68 34.05
CA PHE A 400 -10.23 0.67 34.51
C PHE A 400 -11.61 0.80 35.21
N SER A 401 -12.33 -0.30 35.43
CA SER A 401 -13.70 -0.27 35.96
C SER A 401 -14.09 -1.50 36.78
N ASP A 402 -13.64 -1.55 38.04
CA ASP A 402 -14.02 -2.54 39.07
C ASP A 402 -13.63 -4.00 38.76
N VAL A 403 -12.62 -4.52 39.46
CA VAL A 403 -12.15 -5.92 39.32
C VAL A 403 -13.24 -6.98 39.58
N ASN A 404 -14.30 -6.63 40.30
CA ASN A 404 -15.44 -7.53 40.58
C ASN A 404 -16.44 -7.60 39.40
N LYS A 405 -16.29 -6.74 38.38
CA LYS A 405 -17.15 -6.64 37.21
C LYS A 405 -16.38 -6.94 35.92
N PHE A 406 -15.66 -8.06 35.89
CA PHE A 406 -14.93 -8.43 34.69
C PHE A 406 -15.89 -8.66 33.49
N PRO A 407 -15.55 -8.15 32.30
CA PRO A 407 -16.44 -8.19 31.13
C PRO A 407 -16.84 -9.61 30.72
N LYS A 408 -17.98 -9.73 30.03
CA LYS A 408 -18.50 -10.99 29.46
C LYS A 408 -18.78 -10.83 27.96
N GLY A 409 -18.31 -11.80 27.17
CA GLY A 409 -18.55 -11.86 25.73
C GLY A 409 -18.08 -10.61 24.97
N ASP A 410 -19.03 -9.93 24.35
CA ASP A 410 -18.82 -8.75 23.50
C ASP A 410 -18.63 -7.44 24.29
N GLU A 411 -18.74 -7.46 25.62
CA GLU A 411 -18.53 -6.27 26.47
C GLU A 411 -17.12 -5.68 26.24
N ILE A 412 -17.09 -4.46 25.70
CA ILE A 412 -15.88 -3.71 25.38
C ILE A 412 -15.29 -3.14 26.67
N PHE A 413 -13.99 -3.38 26.90
CA PHE A 413 -13.27 -2.86 28.06
C PHE A 413 -12.00 -2.14 27.67
N LYS A 414 -11.50 -1.34 28.62
CA LYS A 414 -10.25 -0.59 28.49
C LYS A 414 -9.24 -1.12 29.52
N LEU A 415 -8.12 -1.63 29.01
CA LEU A 415 -6.92 -1.88 29.79
C LEU A 415 -5.99 -0.67 29.69
N LYS A 416 -5.33 -0.37 30.81
CA LYS A 416 -4.22 0.58 30.85
C LYS A 416 -3.05 -0.03 31.59
N MET A 417 -1.84 0.20 31.07
CA MET A 417 -0.60 -0.05 31.81
C MET A 417 -0.60 0.73 33.14
N ALA A 418 -0.43 0.01 34.24
CA ALA A 418 0.08 0.57 35.48
C ALA A 418 1.60 0.42 35.49
N ASN A 419 2.27 1.55 35.73
CA ASN A 419 3.70 1.56 36.05
C ASN A 419 3.84 1.14 37.52
N TYR A 420 4.87 0.33 37.82
CA TYR A 420 5.39 0.13 39.17
C TYR A 420 6.48 1.16 39.49
#